data_AF-A0AAJ1FVV7-F1
#
_entry.id   AF-A0AAJ1FVV7-F1
#
_cell.length_a   1.000
_cell.length_b   1.000
_cell.length_c   1.000
_cell.angle_alpha   90.00
_cell.angle_beta   90.00
_cell.angle_gamma   90.00
#
_symmetry.space_group_name_H-M   'P 1'
#
loop_
_entity.id
_entity.type
_entity.pdbx_description
1 polymer ?
#
loop_
_entity_poly.entity_id
_entity_poly.type
_entity_poly.pdbx_seq_one_letter_code
_entity_poly.pdbx_strand_id
1 'polypeptide(L)'
;MNLKLRILSLSALLFAFAPVWAEESGAKAVCELPHPALPRKPVQTIRPEISILCGANTVTQTVSMPPTQALTTTPSPTGNVSSGSSTLVALISAAAGVLGALAGGLASYLVARQKAKSDLELETKRLQANLVATERLRWLQDIRERLSDLYKQLDLQYDLLKRPVAPASRATKQQQLDVMSSDIMGQCNMITLMLNPDKSDQAELRDALQQVLTFMQAAFQQAAASNHTEYARLKKAAFDAMTRLGVETWRQVKSLS
;
A
#
# COMPACT_ATOMS: atom_id res chain seq x y z
N MET A 1 -32.59 31.60 49.87
CA MET A 1 -33.05 31.95 48.50
C MET A 1 -31.89 32.57 47.75
N ASN A 2 -31.29 31.92 46.72
CA ASN A 2 -30.47 32.53 45.67
C ASN A 2 -29.84 31.46 44.75
N LEU A 3 -30.63 30.90 43.82
CA LEU A 3 -30.10 30.02 42.75
C LEU A 3 -30.81 30.20 41.40
N LYS A 4 -32.03 30.74 41.36
CA LYS A 4 -32.78 30.99 40.11
C LYS A 4 -32.31 32.22 39.31
N LEU A 5 -31.52 33.13 39.90
CA LEU A 5 -31.19 34.41 39.27
C LEU A 5 -29.96 34.38 38.31
N ARG A 6 -29.14 33.32 38.33
CA ARG A 6 -27.96 33.22 37.45
C ARG A 6 -28.22 32.55 36.09
N ILE A 7 -29.37 31.92 35.90
CA ILE A 7 -29.70 31.22 34.64
C ILE A 7 -30.27 32.20 33.58
N LEU A 8 -30.88 33.30 34.00
CA LEU A 8 -31.41 34.33 33.09
C LEU A 8 -30.35 35.30 32.52
N SER A 9 -29.11 35.23 32.99
CA SER A 9 -28.02 36.12 32.55
C SER A 9 -27.23 35.59 31.34
N LEU A 10 -27.36 34.31 30.97
CA LEU A 10 -26.60 33.72 29.85
C LEU A 10 -27.38 33.72 28.52
N SER A 11 -28.70 33.95 28.55
CA SER A 11 -29.57 33.95 27.36
C SER A 11 -29.51 35.25 26.53
N ALA A 12 -28.69 36.23 26.92
CA ALA A 12 -28.59 37.55 26.28
C ALA A 12 -27.34 37.73 25.39
N LEU A 13 -26.54 36.68 25.16
CA LEU A 13 -25.21 36.76 24.50
C LEU A 13 -25.09 35.94 23.20
N LEU A 14 -26.22 35.55 22.59
CA LEU A 14 -26.26 34.75 21.34
C LEU A 14 -27.10 35.40 20.21
N PHE A 15 -27.24 36.73 20.22
CA PHE A 15 -27.91 37.48 19.15
C PHE A 15 -27.06 38.67 18.65
N ALA A 16 -25.85 38.39 18.17
CA ALA A 16 -25.01 39.40 17.51
C ALA A 16 -23.88 38.83 16.62
N PHE A 17 -24.15 37.88 15.72
CA PHE A 17 -23.27 37.63 14.56
C PHE A 17 -24.05 37.01 13.39
N ALA A 18 -24.45 37.84 12.42
CA ALA A 18 -24.90 37.40 11.11
C ALA A 18 -23.76 37.63 10.09
N PRO A 19 -23.31 36.61 9.34
CA PRO A 19 -22.41 36.84 8.22
C PRO A 19 -23.23 37.30 7.00
N VAL A 20 -23.12 38.59 6.67
CA VAL A 20 -23.40 39.10 5.33
C VAL A 20 -22.38 38.49 4.37
N TRP A 21 -22.83 37.69 3.41
CA TRP A 21 -22.07 37.32 2.22
C TRP A 21 -23.01 37.25 1.02
N ALA A 22 -23.05 38.33 0.24
CA ALA A 22 -23.65 38.39 -1.08
C ALA A 22 -22.84 39.38 -1.93
N GLU A 23 -21.81 38.89 -2.62
CA GLU A 23 -21.18 39.64 -3.71
C GLU A 23 -20.64 38.66 -4.78
N GLU A 24 -20.57 39.14 -6.02
CA GLU A 24 -20.37 38.34 -7.21
C GLU A 24 -18.91 37.93 -7.44
N SER A 25 -18.71 36.79 -8.10
CA SER A 25 -17.55 36.57 -8.98
C SER A 25 -17.89 35.49 -10.00
N GLY A 26 -18.13 35.87 -11.25
CA GLY A 26 -18.41 34.93 -12.33
C GLY A 26 -17.15 34.31 -12.93
N ALA A 27 -17.20 33.01 -13.23
CA ALA A 27 -16.31 32.37 -14.21
C ALA A 27 -17.13 31.42 -15.08
N LYS A 28 -17.34 31.80 -16.34
CA LYS A 28 -18.00 30.95 -17.35
C LYS A 28 -17.02 29.88 -17.82
N ALA A 29 -17.48 28.62 -17.89
CA ALA A 29 -16.94 27.63 -18.81
C ALA A 29 -18.12 26.90 -19.45
N VAL A 30 -18.38 27.20 -20.73
CA VAL A 30 -19.42 26.59 -21.56
C VAL A 30 -18.80 25.45 -22.35
N CYS A 31 -19.43 24.27 -22.34
CA CYS A 31 -19.35 23.30 -23.43
C CYS A 31 -20.77 22.79 -23.71
N GLU A 32 -21.21 22.92 -24.96
CA GLU A 32 -22.57 22.57 -25.39
C GLU A 32 -22.71 21.11 -25.85
N LEU A 33 -23.91 20.57 -25.56
CA LEU A 33 -24.79 19.69 -26.36
C LEU A 33 -24.22 18.73 -27.45
N PRO A 34 -24.85 17.53 -27.62
CA PRO A 34 -26.13 17.50 -28.35
C PRO A 34 -27.23 16.56 -27.80
N HIS A 35 -28.47 17.05 -27.89
CA HIS A 35 -29.70 16.26 -28.04
C HIS A 35 -29.86 15.82 -29.51
N PRO A 36 -30.60 14.75 -29.88
CA PRO A 36 -31.95 14.39 -29.40
C PRO A 36 -32.04 12.92 -28.92
N ALA A 37 -33.19 12.24 -28.71
CA ALA A 37 -34.60 12.50 -29.05
C ALA A 37 -35.60 11.84 -28.08
N LEU A 38 -36.90 11.94 -28.38
CA LEU A 38 -38.01 11.19 -27.77
C LEU A 38 -38.70 10.30 -28.82
N PRO A 39 -39.28 9.15 -28.44
CA PRO A 39 -40.73 9.14 -28.20
C PRO A 39 -41.27 8.20 -27.08
N ARG A 40 -42.23 8.75 -26.32
CA ARG A 40 -43.47 8.13 -25.74
C ARG A 40 -43.39 6.91 -24.78
N LYS A 41 -43.88 7.18 -23.55
CA LYS A 41 -44.48 6.35 -22.47
C LYS A 41 -45.17 5.02 -22.89
N PRO A 42 -45.35 4.00 -21.99
CA PRO A 42 -45.79 4.21 -20.59
C PRO A 42 -45.20 3.35 -19.44
N VAL A 43 -45.24 3.94 -18.23
CA VAL A 43 -45.41 3.34 -16.88
C VAL A 43 -44.57 2.10 -16.51
N GLN A 44 -43.58 2.29 -15.63
CA GLN A 44 -43.27 1.32 -14.56
C GLN A 44 -42.45 1.94 -13.40
N THR A 45 -42.46 1.24 -12.26
CA THR A 45 -42.06 1.70 -10.92
C THR A 45 -40.55 1.91 -10.77
N ILE A 46 -40.12 3.06 -10.23
CA ILE A 46 -38.70 3.36 -10.02
C ILE A 46 -38.17 2.61 -8.79
N ARG A 47 -37.19 1.73 -9.03
CA ARG A 47 -36.32 1.10 -8.03
C ARG A 47 -34.89 1.56 -8.36
N PRO A 48 -34.17 2.29 -7.47
CA PRO A 48 -32.84 2.77 -7.79
C PRO A 48 -31.83 1.61 -7.70
N GLU A 49 -31.44 1.08 -8.85
CA GLU A 49 -30.34 0.13 -9.00
C GLU A 49 -29.07 0.91 -9.35
N ILE A 50 -28.05 0.87 -8.48
CA ILE A 50 -26.77 1.54 -8.69
C ILE A 50 -25.76 0.50 -9.15
N SER A 51 -25.61 0.35 -10.46
CA SER A 51 -24.59 -0.51 -11.07
C SER A 51 -23.28 0.25 -11.24
N ILE A 52 -22.30 -0.02 -10.38
CA ILE A 52 -20.93 0.48 -10.56
C ILE A 52 -20.15 -0.51 -11.42
N LEU A 53 -19.83 -0.10 -12.65
CA LEU A 53 -19.04 -0.89 -13.58
C LEU A 53 -17.53 -0.66 -13.35
N CYS A 54 -16.89 -1.56 -12.61
CA CYS A 54 -15.44 -1.76 -12.67
C CYS A 54 -15.13 -3.05 -13.43
N GLY A 55 -14.00 -3.07 -14.14
CA GLY A 55 -13.66 -4.15 -15.06
C GLY A 55 -13.46 -5.52 -14.40
N ALA A 56 -13.79 -6.56 -15.18
CA ALA A 56 -13.41 -7.96 -15.04
C ALA A 56 -13.98 -8.81 -13.88
N ASN A 57 -14.61 -8.27 -12.82
CA ASN A 57 -15.35 -9.09 -11.85
C ASN A 57 -16.59 -8.38 -11.29
N THR A 58 -17.78 -8.89 -11.61
CA THR A 58 -19.06 -8.42 -11.06
C THR A 58 -19.42 -9.16 -9.78
N VAL A 59 -19.52 -8.44 -8.66
CA VAL A 59 -20.06 -8.95 -7.39
C VAL A 59 -21.40 -8.28 -7.13
N THR A 60 -22.49 -9.05 -7.19
CA THR A 60 -23.84 -8.60 -6.85
C THR A 60 -24.10 -8.81 -5.36
N GLN A 61 -24.23 -7.71 -4.60
CA GLN A 61 -24.55 -7.78 -3.18
C GLN A 61 -25.98 -7.30 -2.92
N THR A 62 -26.87 -8.23 -2.58
CA THR A 62 -28.27 -7.94 -2.20
C THR A 62 -28.34 -7.59 -0.72
N VAL A 63 -28.48 -6.30 -0.41
CA VAL A 63 -28.75 -5.84 0.97
C VAL A 63 -30.26 -5.67 1.15
N SER A 64 -30.89 -6.64 1.80
CA SER A 64 -32.27 -6.53 2.27
C SER A 64 -32.32 -5.70 3.56
N MET A 65 -32.79 -4.45 3.48
CA MET A 65 -33.22 -3.76 4.70
C MET A 65 -34.55 -4.37 5.19
N PRO A 66 -34.74 -4.60 6.49
CA PRO A 66 -36.07 -4.90 7.03
C PRO A 66 -36.98 -3.68 6.81
N PRO A 67 -38.28 -3.88 6.50
CA PRO A 67 -39.20 -2.76 6.33
C PRO A 67 -39.40 -2.06 7.67
N THR A 68 -38.93 -0.81 7.76
CA THR A 68 -39.32 0.11 8.84
C THR A 68 -40.84 0.21 8.83
N GLN A 69 -41.49 -0.21 9.92
CA GLN A 69 -42.94 -0.14 10.04
C GLN A 69 -43.39 1.32 9.94
N ALA A 70 -44.07 1.67 8.84
CA ALA A 70 -44.80 2.91 8.76
C ALA A 70 -46.00 2.82 9.72
N LEU A 71 -45.86 3.45 10.89
CA LEU A 71 -46.95 3.69 11.82
C LEU A 71 -47.98 4.59 11.13
N THR A 72 -48.92 3.94 10.45
CA THR A 72 -50.04 4.58 9.76
C THR A 72 -51.06 4.97 10.82
N THR A 73 -50.88 6.14 11.44
CA THR A 73 -51.90 6.73 12.31
C THR A 73 -53.07 7.19 11.46
N THR A 74 -54.08 6.33 11.35
CA THR A 74 -55.39 6.66 10.78
C THR A 74 -56.04 7.81 11.57
N PRO A 75 -56.50 8.89 10.92
CA PRO A 75 -57.27 9.91 11.60
C PRO A 75 -58.71 9.44 11.79
N SER A 76 -59.06 8.94 12.98
CA SER A 76 -60.45 8.75 13.38
C SER A 76 -61.14 10.11 13.59
N PRO A 77 -62.24 10.43 12.87
CA PRO A 77 -62.88 11.73 13.00
C PRO A 77 -64.07 11.69 13.96
N THR A 78 -63.84 11.91 15.27
CA THR A 78 -64.88 12.40 16.20
C THR A 78 -64.29 12.80 17.55
N GLY A 79 -64.66 13.99 18.04
CA GLY A 79 -64.27 14.47 19.37
C GLY A 79 -63.80 15.92 19.33
N ASN A 80 -64.67 16.86 19.74
CA ASN A 80 -64.30 18.26 19.89
C ASN A 80 -63.28 18.41 21.03
N VAL A 81 -62.00 18.60 20.69
CA VAL A 81 -60.94 18.94 21.66
C VAL A 81 -60.26 20.24 21.22
N SER A 82 -60.06 21.12 22.20
CA SER A 82 -59.47 22.47 22.08
C SER A 82 -58.39 22.61 21.00
N SER A 83 -58.57 23.62 20.15
CA SER A 83 -57.62 24.04 19.10
C SER A 83 -56.24 24.46 19.62
N GLY A 84 -56.05 24.56 20.94
CA GLY A 84 -54.74 24.83 21.56
C GLY A 84 -53.84 23.60 21.74
N SER A 85 -54.35 22.37 21.56
CA SER A 85 -53.55 21.15 21.77
C SER A 85 -52.75 20.73 20.53
N SER A 86 -53.36 20.79 19.34
CA SER A 86 -52.79 20.23 18.11
C SER A 86 -51.58 21.03 17.60
N THR A 87 -51.63 22.35 17.71
CA THR A 87 -50.51 23.25 17.38
C THR A 87 -49.31 23.06 18.31
N LEU A 88 -49.55 22.78 19.59
CA LEU A 88 -48.49 22.55 20.58
C LEU A 88 -47.78 21.21 20.32
N VAL A 89 -48.53 20.15 20.00
CA VAL A 89 -47.97 18.85 19.57
C VAL A 89 -47.20 18.98 18.25
N ALA A 90 -47.73 19.71 17.27
CA ALA A 90 -47.03 19.97 16.01
C ALA A 90 -45.72 20.75 16.20
N LEU A 91 -45.71 21.75 17.10
CA LEU A 91 -44.53 22.56 17.40
C LEU A 91 -43.46 21.75 18.16
N ILE A 92 -43.87 20.91 19.11
CA ILE A 92 -42.97 19.94 19.77
C ILE A 92 -42.38 18.95 18.74
N SER A 93 -43.21 18.43 17.83
CA SER A 93 -42.76 17.50 16.79
C SER A 93 -41.79 18.16 15.80
N ALA A 94 -42.03 19.42 15.41
CA ALA A 94 -41.12 20.17 14.55
C ALA A 94 -39.79 20.48 15.26
N ALA A 95 -39.84 20.91 16.52
CA ALA A 95 -38.64 21.13 17.33
C ALA A 95 -37.83 19.84 17.55
N ALA A 96 -38.50 18.72 17.82
CA ALA A 96 -37.88 17.40 17.93
C ALA A 96 -37.26 16.93 16.61
N GLY A 97 -37.90 17.22 15.47
CA GLY A 97 -37.35 16.93 14.14
C GLY A 97 -36.06 17.72 13.85
N VAL A 98 -36.03 19.02 14.14
CA VAL A 98 -34.84 19.87 13.97
C VAL A 98 -33.71 19.45 14.92
N LEU A 99 -34.01 19.20 16.20
CA LEU A 99 -33.02 18.75 17.18
C LEU A 99 -32.50 17.34 16.85
N GLY A 100 -33.36 16.43 16.39
CA GLY A 100 -32.98 15.11 15.93
C GLY A 100 -32.08 15.14 14.68
N ALA A 101 -32.39 16.00 13.71
CA ALA A 101 -31.55 16.21 12.54
C ALA A 101 -30.18 16.82 12.90
N LEU A 102 -30.14 17.78 13.84
CA LEU A 102 -28.90 18.43 14.28
C LEU A 102 -28.03 17.47 15.10
N ALA A 103 -28.63 16.71 16.03
CA ALA A 103 -27.93 15.66 16.78
C ALA A 103 -27.43 14.53 15.86
N GLY A 104 -28.25 14.08 14.90
CA GLY A 104 -27.87 13.08 13.90
C GLY A 104 -26.75 13.57 12.98
N GLY A 105 -26.80 14.82 12.53
CA GLY A 105 -25.74 15.44 11.75
C GLY A 105 -24.42 15.57 12.51
N LEU A 106 -24.47 15.94 13.79
CA LEU A 106 -23.28 16.09 14.63
C LEU A 106 -22.66 14.73 15.01
N ALA A 107 -23.50 13.72 15.29
CA ALA A 107 -23.05 12.34 15.46
C ALA A 107 -22.42 11.78 14.17
N SER A 108 -23.06 12.00 13.02
CA SER A 108 -22.54 11.62 11.70
C SER A 108 -21.19 12.29 11.42
N TYR A 109 -21.05 13.58 11.72
CA TYR A 109 -19.77 14.30 11.59
C TYR A 109 -18.66 13.70 12.46
N LEU A 110 -18.95 13.35 13.72
CA LEU A 110 -17.95 12.73 14.61
C LEU A 110 -17.54 11.33 14.11
N VAL A 111 -18.48 10.51 13.65
CA VAL A 111 -18.21 9.19 13.05
C VAL A 111 -17.41 9.33 11.75
N ALA A 112 -17.81 10.25 10.86
CA ALA A 112 -17.08 10.53 9.62
C ALA A 112 -15.65 11.04 9.90
N ARG A 113 -15.45 11.86 10.93
CA ARG A 113 -14.12 12.36 11.34
C ARG A 113 -13.25 11.26 11.96
N GLN A 114 -13.82 10.34 12.72
CA GLN A 114 -13.09 9.16 13.22
C GLN A 114 -12.72 8.22 12.07
N LYS A 115 -13.66 7.95 11.15
CA LYS A 115 -13.43 7.13 9.97
C LYS A 115 -12.36 7.71 9.04
N ALA A 116 -12.41 9.00 8.74
CA ALA A 116 -11.39 9.67 7.92
C ALA A 116 -9.99 9.58 8.54
N LYS A 117 -9.87 9.59 9.88
CA LYS A 117 -8.60 9.35 10.57
C LYS A 117 -8.14 7.89 10.47
N SER A 118 -9.03 6.93 10.72
CA SER A 118 -8.67 5.51 10.63
C SER A 118 -8.29 5.12 9.20
N ASP A 119 -8.99 5.66 8.20
CA ASP A 119 -8.74 5.40 6.79
C ASP A 119 -7.36 5.97 6.39
N LEU A 120 -7.03 7.20 6.81
CA LEU A 120 -5.69 7.80 6.60
C LEU A 120 -4.57 7.00 7.29
N GLU A 121 -4.78 6.52 8.52
CA GLU A 121 -3.82 5.65 9.21
C GLU A 121 -3.64 4.30 8.53
N LEU A 122 -4.68 3.77 7.89
CA LEU A 122 -4.64 2.50 7.16
C LEU A 122 -3.94 2.68 5.80
N GLU A 123 -4.23 3.77 5.09
CA GLU A 123 -3.54 4.13 3.83
C GLU A 123 -2.05 4.40 4.05
N THR A 124 -1.68 5.17 5.07
CA THR A 124 -0.26 5.42 5.39
C THR A 124 0.50 4.14 5.74
N LYS A 125 -0.11 3.22 6.50
CA LYS A 125 0.47 1.88 6.77
C LYS A 125 0.62 1.05 5.50
N ARG A 126 -0.39 1.05 4.61
CA ARG A 126 -0.31 0.37 3.30
C ARG A 126 0.79 0.94 2.40
N LEU A 127 0.92 2.27 2.35
CA LEU A 127 1.96 2.94 1.57
C LEU A 127 3.36 2.61 2.11
N GLN A 128 3.55 2.62 3.44
CA GLN A 128 4.81 2.19 4.07
C GLN A 128 5.13 0.72 3.78
N ALA A 129 4.14 -0.18 3.89
CA ALA A 129 4.30 -1.59 3.57
C ALA A 129 4.70 -1.81 2.10
N ASN A 130 4.05 -1.12 1.16
CA ASN A 130 4.37 -1.18 -0.28
C ASN A 130 5.77 -0.64 -0.58
N LEU A 131 6.19 0.45 0.08
CA LEU A 131 7.55 1.00 -0.05
C LEU A 131 8.60 0.01 0.45
N VAL A 132 8.42 -0.53 1.67
CA VAL A 132 9.33 -1.54 2.24
C VAL A 132 9.38 -2.81 1.40
N ALA A 133 8.24 -3.26 0.85
CA ALA A 133 8.19 -4.39 -0.07
C ALA A 133 8.98 -4.11 -1.37
N THR A 134 8.81 -2.93 -1.96
CA THR A 134 9.49 -2.51 -3.19
C THR A 134 11.00 -2.44 -2.98
N GLU A 135 11.47 -1.80 -1.91
CA GLU A 135 12.91 -1.70 -1.62
C GLU A 135 13.54 -3.06 -1.29
N ARG A 136 12.83 -3.97 -0.62
CA ARG A 136 13.29 -5.35 -0.41
C ARG A 136 13.44 -6.12 -1.72
N LEU A 137 12.52 -5.95 -2.67
CA LEU A 137 12.62 -6.59 -3.98
C LEU A 137 13.74 -5.97 -4.82
N ARG A 138 13.92 -4.64 -4.76
CA ARG A 138 15.02 -3.93 -5.41
C ARG A 138 16.39 -4.40 -4.89
N TRP A 139 16.56 -4.43 -3.57
CA TRP A 139 17.76 -4.95 -2.91
C TRP A 139 18.06 -6.40 -3.32
N LEU A 140 17.04 -7.26 -3.36
CA LEU A 140 17.20 -8.65 -3.80
C LEU A 140 17.60 -8.74 -5.29
N GLN A 141 17.08 -7.87 -6.15
CA GLN A 141 17.44 -7.81 -7.57
C GLN A 141 18.90 -7.36 -7.77
N ASP A 142 19.34 -6.31 -7.09
CA ASP A 142 20.74 -5.82 -7.17
C ASP A 142 21.74 -6.89 -6.70
N ILE A 143 21.44 -7.64 -5.63
CA ILE A 143 22.29 -8.79 -5.23
C ILE A 143 22.30 -9.88 -6.31
N ARG A 144 21.16 -10.20 -6.97
CA ARG A 144 21.12 -11.21 -8.05
C ARG A 144 21.95 -10.80 -9.25
N GLU A 145 21.88 -9.54 -9.65
CA GLU A 145 22.64 -8.98 -10.77
C GLU A 145 24.15 -9.05 -10.47
N ARG A 146 24.58 -8.53 -9.31
CA ARG A 146 25.97 -8.60 -8.85
C ARG A 146 26.49 -10.03 -8.73
N LEU A 147 25.69 -10.96 -8.20
CA LEU A 147 26.06 -12.36 -8.08
C LEU A 147 26.23 -13.03 -9.46
N SER A 148 25.39 -12.67 -10.43
CA SER A 148 25.49 -13.15 -11.82
C SER A 148 26.77 -12.67 -12.50
N ASP A 149 27.08 -11.37 -12.40
CA ASP A 149 28.32 -10.82 -12.98
C ASP A 149 29.58 -11.34 -12.27
N LEU A 150 29.54 -11.46 -10.94
CA LEU A 150 30.60 -12.09 -10.14
C LEU A 150 30.89 -13.52 -10.63
N TYR A 151 29.86 -14.36 -10.81
CA TYR A 151 30.07 -15.73 -11.30
C TYR A 151 30.52 -15.81 -12.77
N LYS A 152 30.08 -14.89 -13.61
CA LYS A 152 30.58 -14.74 -14.99
C LYS A 152 32.08 -14.40 -15.02
N GLN A 153 32.55 -13.51 -14.13
CA GLN A 153 33.97 -13.20 -13.99
C GLN A 153 34.76 -14.36 -13.40
N LEU A 154 34.24 -15.03 -12.36
CA LEU A 154 34.86 -16.22 -11.75
C LEU A 154 35.01 -17.39 -12.75
N ASP A 155 33.97 -17.68 -13.53
CA ASP A 155 34.02 -18.72 -14.57
C ASP A 155 35.10 -18.41 -15.62
N LEU A 156 35.17 -17.15 -16.09
CA LEU A 156 36.18 -16.70 -17.04
C LEU A 156 37.60 -16.80 -16.46
N GLN A 157 37.78 -16.38 -15.20
CA GLN A 157 39.05 -16.47 -14.48
C GLN A 157 39.48 -17.94 -14.31
N TYR A 158 38.56 -18.83 -13.93
CA TYR A 158 38.80 -20.27 -13.77
C TYR A 158 39.14 -20.96 -15.10
N ASP A 159 38.47 -20.61 -16.19
CA ASP A 159 38.77 -21.14 -17.52
C ASP A 159 40.09 -20.61 -18.10
N LEU A 160 40.51 -19.40 -17.73
CA LEU A 160 41.83 -18.86 -18.10
C LEU A 160 42.96 -19.55 -17.33
N LEU A 161 42.75 -19.94 -16.07
CA LEU A 161 43.68 -20.73 -15.26
C LEU A 161 43.92 -22.15 -15.80
N LYS A 162 42.88 -22.82 -16.32
CA LYS A 162 43.01 -24.15 -16.93
C LYS A 162 43.85 -24.17 -18.23
N ARG A 163 43.89 -23.06 -18.97
CA ARG A 163 44.45 -23.04 -20.33
C ARG A 163 45.97 -22.93 -20.27
N PRO A 164 46.73 -23.85 -20.92
CA PRO A 164 48.19 -23.75 -20.96
C PRO A 164 48.64 -22.37 -21.46
N VAL A 165 49.67 -21.83 -20.81
CA VAL A 165 50.17 -20.47 -21.05
C VAL A 165 51.52 -20.55 -21.74
N ALA A 166 51.60 -20.08 -22.99
CA ALA A 166 52.89 -19.90 -23.65
C ALA A 166 53.73 -18.88 -22.86
N PRO A 167 55.03 -19.13 -22.61
CA PRO A 167 55.82 -18.34 -21.66
C PRO A 167 55.86 -16.84 -21.99
N ALA A 168 55.90 -16.47 -23.28
CA ALA A 168 55.85 -15.08 -23.74
C ALA A 168 54.55 -14.33 -23.36
N SER A 169 53.45 -15.04 -23.10
CA SER A 169 52.14 -14.46 -22.74
C SER A 169 51.85 -14.45 -21.24
N ARG A 170 52.77 -14.97 -20.40
CA ARG A 170 52.54 -15.16 -18.96
C ARG A 170 52.30 -13.84 -18.22
N ALA A 171 53.08 -12.80 -18.51
CA ALA A 171 52.91 -11.49 -17.88
C ALA A 171 51.55 -10.84 -18.22
N THR A 172 51.15 -10.87 -19.49
CA THR A 172 49.87 -10.31 -19.95
C THR A 172 48.68 -11.08 -19.36
N LYS A 173 48.74 -12.41 -19.29
CA LYS A 173 47.71 -13.22 -18.61
C LYS A 173 47.66 -12.92 -17.11
N GLN A 174 48.79 -12.76 -16.44
CA GLN A 174 48.81 -12.41 -15.01
C GLN A 174 48.12 -11.07 -14.77
N GLN A 175 48.48 -10.03 -15.53
CA GLN A 175 47.85 -8.71 -15.43
C GLN A 175 46.32 -8.78 -15.68
N GLN A 176 45.88 -9.59 -16.64
CA GLN A 176 44.44 -9.81 -16.88
C GLN A 176 43.75 -10.52 -15.69
N LEU A 177 44.41 -11.53 -15.10
CA LEU A 177 43.92 -12.26 -13.93
C LEU A 177 43.83 -11.35 -12.68
N ASP A 178 44.81 -10.46 -12.50
CA ASP A 178 44.86 -9.49 -11.40
C ASP A 178 43.71 -8.46 -11.51
N VAL A 179 43.47 -7.93 -12.72
CA VAL A 179 42.33 -7.01 -12.98
C VAL A 179 40.99 -7.69 -12.70
N MET A 180 40.78 -8.91 -13.21
CA MET A 180 39.55 -9.67 -12.91
C MET A 180 39.43 -9.96 -11.41
N SER A 181 40.54 -10.26 -10.72
CA SER A 181 40.51 -10.49 -9.26
C SER A 181 40.11 -9.24 -8.49
N SER A 182 40.53 -8.05 -8.92
CA SER A 182 40.11 -6.77 -8.35
C SER A 182 38.59 -6.56 -8.50
N ASP A 183 38.04 -6.81 -9.69
CA ASP A 183 36.60 -6.66 -9.93
C ASP A 183 35.77 -7.67 -9.12
N ILE A 184 36.20 -8.93 -9.09
CA ILE A 184 35.60 -10.02 -8.30
C ILE A 184 35.58 -9.66 -6.81
N MET A 185 36.70 -9.16 -6.26
CA MET A 185 36.77 -8.67 -4.88
C MET A 185 35.84 -7.47 -4.65
N GLY A 186 35.77 -6.54 -5.59
CA GLY A 186 34.85 -5.39 -5.55
C GLY A 186 33.40 -5.82 -5.44
N GLN A 187 32.93 -6.71 -6.31
CA GLN A 187 31.55 -7.22 -6.27
C GLN A 187 31.28 -8.05 -5.01
N CYS A 188 32.21 -8.91 -4.58
CA CYS A 188 32.02 -9.69 -3.36
C CYS A 188 31.97 -8.81 -2.10
N ASN A 189 32.78 -7.75 -2.04
CA ASN A 189 32.72 -6.77 -0.96
C ASN A 189 31.39 -6.01 -0.95
N MET A 190 30.87 -5.59 -2.11
CA MET A 190 29.56 -4.93 -2.20
C MET A 190 28.44 -5.87 -1.74
N ILE A 191 28.39 -7.12 -2.22
CA ILE A 191 27.40 -8.10 -1.77
C ILE A 191 27.52 -8.34 -0.25
N THR A 192 28.74 -8.45 0.28
CA THR A 192 28.98 -8.64 1.73
C THR A 192 28.47 -7.48 2.57
N LEU A 193 28.63 -6.23 2.12
CA LEU A 193 28.11 -5.04 2.79
C LEU A 193 26.58 -4.88 2.68
N MET A 194 25.96 -5.46 1.66
CA MET A 194 24.50 -5.50 1.50
C MET A 194 23.82 -6.58 2.35
N LEU A 195 24.58 -7.52 2.91
CA LEU A 195 24.08 -8.63 3.73
C LEU A 195 24.23 -8.33 5.23
N ASN A 196 23.19 -8.60 5.99
CA ASN A 196 23.22 -8.51 7.45
C ASN A 196 23.77 -9.83 8.05
N PRO A 197 24.87 -9.82 8.82
CA PRO A 197 25.45 -11.01 9.42
C PRO A 197 24.56 -11.70 10.46
N ASP A 198 23.60 -10.99 11.08
CA ASP A 198 22.73 -11.51 12.14
C ASP A 198 21.62 -12.44 11.61
N LYS A 199 21.44 -12.50 10.27
CA LYS A 199 20.44 -13.34 9.61
C LYS A 199 21.09 -14.58 9.02
N SER A 200 20.68 -15.77 9.45
CA SER A 200 21.20 -17.07 8.98
C SER A 200 21.30 -17.16 7.45
N ASP A 201 20.20 -16.86 6.75
CA ASP A 201 20.10 -16.99 5.29
C ASP A 201 21.06 -16.05 4.54
N GLN A 202 21.46 -14.95 5.19
CA GLN A 202 22.39 -13.95 4.64
C GLN A 202 23.84 -14.30 5.00
N ALA A 203 24.07 -14.82 6.20
CA ALA A 203 25.35 -15.40 6.60
C ALA A 203 25.73 -16.60 5.72
N GLU A 204 24.81 -17.51 5.40
CA GLU A 204 25.05 -18.64 4.50
C GLU A 204 25.54 -18.20 3.11
N LEU A 205 24.96 -17.14 2.53
CA LEU A 205 25.37 -16.60 1.24
C LEU A 205 26.77 -15.98 1.32
N ARG A 206 27.06 -15.19 2.36
CA ARG A 206 28.38 -14.60 2.60
C ARG A 206 29.44 -15.69 2.77
N ASP A 207 29.16 -16.72 3.55
CA ASP A 207 30.11 -17.79 3.86
C ASP A 207 30.34 -18.69 2.64
N ALA A 208 29.36 -18.86 1.76
CA ALA A 208 29.51 -19.52 0.47
C ALA A 208 30.40 -18.69 -0.49
N LEU A 209 30.20 -17.37 -0.56
CA LEU A 209 31.04 -16.47 -1.35
C LEU A 209 32.50 -16.47 -0.86
N GLN A 210 32.71 -16.43 0.46
CA GLN A 210 34.05 -16.49 1.06
C GLN A 210 34.77 -17.80 0.71
N GLN A 211 34.08 -18.95 0.77
CA GLN A 211 34.64 -20.24 0.35
C GLN A 211 35.07 -20.24 -1.12
N VAL A 212 34.31 -19.60 -2.02
CA VAL A 212 34.65 -19.48 -3.44
C VAL A 212 35.90 -18.64 -3.65
N LEU A 213 36.03 -17.50 -2.94
CA LEU A 213 37.24 -16.67 -2.99
C LEU A 213 38.47 -17.44 -2.48
N THR A 214 38.36 -18.13 -1.35
CA THR A 214 39.46 -18.96 -0.81
C THR A 214 39.84 -20.10 -1.76
N PHE A 215 38.87 -20.75 -2.39
CA PHE A 215 39.13 -21.77 -3.42
C PHE A 215 39.88 -21.19 -4.62
N MET A 216 39.45 -20.03 -5.16
CA MET A 216 40.13 -19.40 -6.29
C MET A 216 41.56 -18.98 -5.91
N GLN A 217 41.77 -18.41 -4.73
CA GLN A 217 43.10 -18.05 -4.23
C GLN A 217 44.02 -19.27 -4.10
N ALA A 218 43.51 -20.42 -3.64
CA ALA A 218 44.26 -21.67 -3.62
C ALA A 218 44.57 -22.20 -5.03
N ALA A 219 43.62 -22.10 -5.96
CA ALA A 219 43.81 -22.49 -7.37
C ALA A 219 44.88 -21.64 -8.07
N PHE A 220 44.95 -20.33 -7.76
CA PHE A 220 46.03 -19.44 -8.20
C PHE A 220 47.41 -19.89 -7.70
N GLN A 221 47.51 -20.30 -6.42
CA GLN A 221 48.78 -20.72 -5.82
C GLN A 221 49.25 -22.11 -6.30
N GLN A 222 48.33 -23.02 -6.59
CA GLN A 222 48.66 -24.43 -6.90
C GLN A 222 48.78 -24.74 -8.40
N ALA A 223 48.52 -23.78 -9.29
CA ALA A 223 48.89 -23.72 -10.71
C ALA A 223 48.49 -24.89 -11.66
N ALA A 224 47.92 -26.00 -11.18
CA ALA A 224 47.57 -27.16 -12.00
C ALA A 224 46.41 -28.03 -11.47
N ALA A 225 46.16 -28.04 -10.15
CA ALA A 225 45.14 -28.90 -9.52
C ALA A 225 43.70 -28.39 -9.74
N SER A 226 43.19 -28.53 -10.97
CA SER A 226 41.86 -28.05 -11.38
C SER A 226 40.71 -28.89 -10.80
N ASN A 227 40.37 -28.69 -9.52
CA ASN A 227 39.30 -29.45 -8.85
C ASN A 227 37.89 -28.98 -9.28
N HIS A 228 37.48 -29.37 -10.49
CA HIS A 228 36.22 -28.92 -11.11
C HIS A 228 34.96 -29.31 -10.33
N THR A 229 34.95 -30.48 -9.68
CA THR A 229 33.81 -30.95 -8.87
C THR A 229 33.61 -30.07 -7.64
N GLU A 230 34.69 -29.62 -7.01
CA GLU A 230 34.65 -28.69 -5.88
C GLU A 230 34.20 -27.28 -6.29
N TYR A 231 34.73 -26.73 -7.39
CA TYR A 231 34.26 -25.46 -7.94
C TYR A 231 32.74 -25.51 -8.26
N ALA A 232 32.28 -26.59 -8.89
CA ALA A 232 30.86 -26.78 -9.19
C ALA A 232 29.99 -26.90 -7.93
N ARG A 233 30.48 -27.59 -6.88
CA ARG A 233 29.83 -27.68 -5.56
C ARG A 233 29.69 -26.31 -4.90
N LEU A 234 30.77 -25.53 -4.87
CA LEU A 234 30.79 -24.19 -4.27
C LEU A 234 29.87 -23.22 -5.01
N LYS A 235 29.92 -23.22 -6.35
CA LYS A 235 29.00 -22.47 -7.21
C LYS A 235 27.56 -22.81 -6.88
N LYS A 236 27.20 -24.11 -6.88
CA LYS A 236 25.86 -24.58 -6.52
C LYS A 236 25.44 -24.11 -5.13
N ALA A 237 26.32 -24.19 -4.13
CA ALA A 237 26.00 -23.76 -2.76
C ALA A 237 25.63 -22.27 -2.69
N ALA A 238 26.33 -21.39 -3.40
CA ALA A 238 26.01 -19.96 -3.44
C ALA A 238 24.69 -19.66 -4.18
N PHE A 239 24.42 -20.35 -5.31
CA PHE A 239 23.13 -20.22 -6.00
C PHE A 239 21.97 -20.75 -5.14
N ASP A 240 22.13 -21.90 -4.48
CA ASP A 240 21.12 -22.46 -3.58
C ASP A 240 20.87 -21.52 -2.37
N ALA A 241 21.92 -20.91 -1.79
CA ALA A 241 21.80 -19.90 -0.74
C ALA A 241 21.08 -18.62 -1.22
N MET A 242 21.40 -18.12 -2.41
CA MET A 242 20.71 -16.96 -3.00
C MET A 242 19.24 -17.27 -3.31
N THR A 243 18.92 -18.51 -3.70
CA THR A 243 17.54 -18.97 -3.87
C THR A 243 16.80 -19.03 -2.53
N ARG A 244 17.42 -19.55 -1.45
CA ARG A 244 16.85 -19.52 -0.09
C ARG A 244 16.56 -18.09 0.36
N LEU A 245 17.53 -17.19 0.23
CA LEU A 245 17.37 -15.77 0.55
C LEU A 245 16.23 -15.11 -0.23
N GLY A 246 16.07 -15.45 -1.51
CA GLY A 246 14.97 -14.97 -2.34
C GLY A 246 13.60 -15.49 -1.89
N VAL A 247 13.50 -16.76 -1.47
CA VAL A 247 12.26 -17.35 -0.93
C VAL A 247 11.86 -16.69 0.38
N GLU A 248 12.80 -16.47 1.30
CA GLU A 248 12.53 -15.80 2.56
C GLU A 248 12.16 -14.33 2.37
N THR A 249 12.88 -13.61 1.50
CA THR A 249 12.52 -12.22 1.15
C THR A 249 11.10 -12.13 0.57
N TRP A 250 10.71 -13.09 -0.28
CA TRP A 250 9.36 -13.17 -0.84
C TRP A 250 8.29 -13.50 0.21
N ARG A 251 8.60 -14.37 1.18
CA ARG A 251 7.75 -14.67 2.35
C ARG A 251 7.52 -13.40 3.18
N GLN A 252 8.58 -12.63 3.44
CA GLN A 252 8.49 -11.38 4.19
C GLN A 252 7.73 -10.29 3.43
N VAL A 253 7.86 -10.19 2.11
CA VAL A 253 7.05 -9.28 1.28
C VAL A 253 5.56 -9.65 1.37
N LYS A 254 5.23 -10.94 1.24
CA LYS A 254 3.84 -11.43 1.39
C LYS A 254 3.23 -11.24 2.78
N SER A 255 4.04 -11.11 3.83
CA SER A 255 3.53 -10.79 5.18
C SER A 255 3.23 -9.31 5.41
N LEU A 256 3.61 -8.43 4.47
CA LEU A 256 3.37 -6.99 4.54
C LEU A 256 2.16 -6.53 3.72
N SER A 257 1.68 -7.37 2.78
CA SER A 257 0.53 -7.14 1.90
C SER A 257 -0.78 -7.70 2.46
#